data_AF-A0A6I4YZP8-F1
#
_entry.id   AF-A0A6I4YZP8-F1
#
_cell.length_a   1.000
_cell.length_b   1.000
_cell.length_c   1.000
_cell.angle_alpha   90.00
_cell.angle_beta   90.00
_cell.angle_gamma   90.00
#
_symmetry.space_group_name_H-M   'P 1'
#
loop_
_entity.id
_entity.type
_entity.pdbx_description
1 polymer ?
#
loop_
_entity_poly.entity_id
_entity_poly.type
_entity_poly.pdbx_seq_one_letter_code
_entity_poly.pdbx_strand_id
1 'polypeptide(L)'
;MGRPQRHVYRVEPPRFPPDFPERLDLLGRETGLSPRALARALRVDARTLRRWRNGTQPGPGHLYRLFAFAAGRGLLHCLLPAPVASSDREDGGDGPPGGGRVAKAVQGREERMRALLTAIEADGSRQPA
;
A
#
# COMPACT_ATOMS: atom_id res chain seq x y z
N MET A 1 -27.30 41.05 11.35
CA MET A 1 -27.63 40.05 10.30
C MET A 1 -26.33 39.43 9.79
N GLY A 2 -26.03 38.18 10.15
CA GLY A 2 -24.80 37.48 9.76
C GLY A 2 -24.90 37.00 8.30
N ARG A 3 -23.88 37.30 7.49
CA ARG A 3 -23.81 36.81 6.11
C ARG A 3 -23.56 35.29 6.12
N PRO A 4 -24.31 34.48 5.36
CA PRO A 4 -24.02 33.06 5.25
C PRO A 4 -22.67 32.88 4.55
N GLN A 5 -21.70 32.29 5.25
CA GLN A 5 -20.45 31.87 4.63
C GLN A 5 -20.76 30.78 3.60
N ARG A 6 -20.59 31.09 2.32
CA ARG A 6 -20.58 30.08 1.26
C ARG A 6 -19.26 29.32 1.36
N HIS A 7 -19.29 28.11 1.92
CA HIS A 7 -18.20 27.17 1.73
C HIS A 7 -18.20 26.71 0.26
N VAL A 8 -17.23 27.23 -0.49
CA VAL A 8 -16.92 26.76 -1.83
C VAL A 8 -16.12 25.49 -1.67
N TYR A 9 -16.78 24.33 -1.76
CA TYR A 9 -16.09 23.04 -1.83
C TYR A 9 -15.34 22.96 -3.16
N ARG A 10 -14.06 23.32 -3.15
CA ARG A 10 -13.16 22.98 -4.25
C ARG A 10 -12.82 21.51 -4.12
N VAL A 11 -13.51 20.68 -4.89
CA VAL A 11 -13.16 19.26 -5.03
C VAL A 11 -11.80 19.21 -5.70
N GLU A 12 -10.74 18.94 -4.94
CA GLU A 12 -9.45 18.64 -5.55
C GLU A 12 -9.61 17.40 -6.42
N PRO A 13 -9.02 17.40 -7.64
CA PRO A 13 -9.04 16.20 -8.46
C PRO A 13 -8.39 15.07 -7.67
N PRO A 14 -8.96 13.85 -7.68
CA PRO A 14 -8.41 12.73 -6.95
C PRO A 14 -6.97 12.50 -7.42
N ARG A 15 -6.00 12.82 -6.55
CA ARG A 15 -4.59 12.60 -6.84
C ARG A 15 -4.29 11.13 -6.56
N PHE A 16 -3.94 10.41 -7.61
CA PHE A 16 -3.49 9.04 -7.46
C PHE A 16 -2.15 9.01 -6.71
N PRO A 17 -1.93 8.05 -5.80
CA PRO A 17 -0.72 8.03 -5.00
C PRO A 17 0.52 7.96 -5.90
N PRO A 18 1.52 8.85 -5.72
CA PRO A 18 2.71 8.87 -6.56
C PRO A 18 3.55 7.60 -6.39
N ASP A 19 3.40 6.91 -5.26
CA ASP A 19 4.10 5.68 -4.89
C ASP A 19 3.39 4.39 -5.39
N PHE A 20 2.39 4.54 -6.26
CA PHE A 20 1.69 3.40 -6.85
C PHE A 20 2.58 2.44 -7.65
N PRO A 21 3.54 2.90 -8.47
CA PRO A 21 4.48 2.02 -9.14
C PRO A 21 5.24 1.10 -8.17
N GLU A 22 5.73 1.66 -7.06
CA GLU A 22 6.49 0.96 -6.04
C GLU A 22 5.62 -0.08 -5.32
N ARG A 23 4.36 0.27 -5.05
CA ARG A 23 3.35 -0.64 -4.49
C ARG A 23 3.04 -1.81 -5.42
N LEU A 24 2.96 -1.54 -6.73
CA LEU A 24 2.74 -2.57 -7.75
C LEU A 24 3.96 -3.49 -7.90
N ASP A 25 5.16 -2.96 -7.72
CA ASP A 25 6.38 -3.76 -7.68
C ASP A 25 6.49 -4.62 -6.42
N LEU A 26 6.09 -4.08 -5.27
CA LEU A 26 5.97 -4.85 -4.02
C LEU A 26 4.97 -6.01 -4.21
N LEU A 27 3.79 -5.75 -4.77
CA LEU A 27 2.82 -6.81 -5.08
C LEU A 27 3.43 -7.89 -6.00
N GLY A 28 4.23 -7.49 -6.99
CA GLY A 28 4.95 -8.43 -7.86
C GLY A 28 5.93 -9.32 -7.10
N ARG A 29 6.69 -8.73 -6.16
CA ARG A 29 7.66 -9.47 -5.32
C ARG A 29 6.96 -10.44 -4.37
N GLU A 30 5.93 -9.97 -3.65
CA GLU A 30 5.16 -10.78 -2.69
C GLU A 30 4.42 -11.95 -3.36
N THR A 31 4.00 -11.78 -4.62
CA THR A 31 3.36 -12.86 -5.36
C THR A 31 4.34 -13.85 -5.98
N GLY A 32 5.64 -13.53 -6.04
CA GLY A 32 6.64 -14.31 -6.76
C GLY A 32 6.39 -14.42 -8.28
N LEU A 33 5.48 -13.62 -8.83
CA LEU A 33 5.09 -13.70 -10.24
C LEU A 33 6.03 -12.88 -11.11
N SER A 34 6.42 -13.44 -12.25
CA SER A 34 7.03 -12.63 -13.31
C SER A 34 6.07 -11.53 -13.78
N PRO A 35 6.56 -10.40 -14.32
CA PRO A 35 5.68 -9.33 -14.80
C PRO A 35 4.64 -9.79 -15.83
N ARG A 36 5.01 -10.74 -16.70
CA ARG A 36 4.07 -11.33 -17.68
C ARG A 36 3.02 -12.21 -17.00
N ALA A 37 3.40 -12.98 -15.98
CA ALA A 37 2.46 -13.79 -15.23
C ALA A 37 1.49 -12.92 -14.41
N LEU A 38 1.99 -11.84 -13.80
CA LEU A 38 1.16 -10.86 -13.10
C LEU A 38 0.15 -10.18 -14.04
N ALA A 39 0.59 -9.77 -15.24
CA ALA A 39 -0.31 -9.19 -16.25
C ALA A 39 -1.43 -10.15 -16.64
N ARG A 40 -1.09 -11.43 -16.88
CA ARG A 40 -2.08 -12.49 -17.16
C ARG A 40 -3.05 -12.69 -16.00
N ALA A 41 -2.55 -12.73 -14.77
CA ALA A 41 -3.39 -12.90 -13.59
C ALA A 41 -4.36 -11.72 -13.38
N LEU A 42 -3.95 -10.51 -13.73
CA LEU A 42 -4.77 -9.30 -13.71
C LEU A 42 -5.66 -9.14 -14.97
N ARG A 43 -5.55 -10.06 -15.94
CA ARG A 43 -6.22 -10.00 -17.24
C ARG A 43 -6.00 -8.67 -17.97
N VAL A 44 -4.75 -8.21 -17.98
CA VAL A 44 -4.31 -7.02 -18.70
C VAL A 44 -3.11 -7.33 -19.59
N ASP A 45 -2.92 -6.52 -20.63
CA ASP A 45 -1.74 -6.62 -21.48
C ASP A 45 -0.46 -6.22 -20.72
N ALA A 46 0.67 -6.84 -21.07
CA ALA A 46 1.96 -6.52 -20.46
C ALA A 46 2.37 -5.04 -20.66
N ARG A 47 1.99 -4.42 -21.78
CA ARG A 47 2.18 -2.99 -22.03
C ARG A 47 1.35 -2.13 -21.08
N THR A 48 0.15 -2.57 -20.75
CA THR A 48 -0.73 -1.90 -19.78
C THR A 48 -0.11 -1.94 -18.39
N LEU A 49 0.35 -3.11 -17.96
CA LEU A 49 1.06 -3.25 -16.68
C LEU A 49 2.35 -2.40 -16.64
N ARG A 50 3.11 -2.35 -17.75
CA ARG A 50 4.30 -1.49 -17.87
C ARG A 50 3.97 -0.01 -17.74
N ARG A 51 2.85 0.46 -18.33
CA ARG A 51 2.41 1.86 -18.18
C ARG A 51 2.12 2.20 -16.73
N TRP A 52 1.49 1.28 -15.98
CA TRP A 52 1.20 1.48 -14.57
C TRP A 52 2.46 1.61 -13.71
N ARG A 53 3.46 0.76 -13.98
CA ARG A 53 4.79 0.86 -13.37
C ARG A 53 5.56 2.13 -13.74
N ASN A 54 5.16 2.81 -14.80
CA ASN A 54 5.74 4.09 -15.19
C ASN A 54 4.89 5.28 -14.70
N GLY A 55 3.95 5.07 -13.77
CA GLY A 55 3.14 6.13 -13.16
C GLY A 55 1.83 6.44 -13.88
N THR A 56 1.45 5.68 -14.92
CA THR A 56 0.11 5.84 -15.51
C THR A 56 -0.96 5.25 -14.59
N GLN A 57 -1.95 6.05 -14.21
CA GLN A 57 -3.04 5.58 -13.37
C GLN A 57 -3.89 4.50 -14.08
N PRO A 58 -4.19 3.37 -13.41
CA PRO A 58 -5.15 2.40 -13.92
C PRO A 58 -6.57 2.97 -13.88
N GLY A 59 -7.37 2.69 -14.90
CA GLY A 59 -8.81 3.00 -14.87
C GLY A 59 -9.57 2.22 -13.78
N PRO A 60 -10.80 2.62 -13.44
CA PRO A 60 -11.56 2.05 -12.32
C PRO A 60 -11.72 0.52 -12.37
N GLY A 61 -12.05 -0.04 -13.54
CA GLY A 61 -12.18 -1.49 -13.72
C GLY A 61 -10.87 -2.25 -13.53
N HIS A 62 -9.73 -1.62 -13.85
CA HIS A 62 -8.42 -2.20 -13.63
C HIS A 62 -7.99 -2.14 -12.17
N LEU A 63 -8.30 -1.04 -11.47
CA LEU A 63 -8.11 -0.93 -10.02
C LEU A 63 -8.90 -2.00 -9.28
N TYR A 64 -10.17 -2.21 -9.65
CA TYR A 64 -10.98 -3.28 -9.05
C TYR A 64 -10.32 -4.66 -9.20
N ARG A 65 -9.82 -5.00 -10.39
CA ARG A 65 -9.11 -6.28 -10.61
C ARG A 65 -7.85 -6.41 -9.77
N LEU A 66 -7.10 -5.32 -9.62
CA LEU A 66 -5.92 -5.25 -8.77
C LEU A 66 -6.26 -5.51 -7.30
N PHE A 67 -7.27 -4.82 -6.77
CA PHE A 67 -7.72 -5.01 -5.40
C PHE A 67 -8.30 -6.40 -5.18
N ALA A 68 -9.13 -6.92 -6.09
CA ALA A 68 -9.66 -8.27 -6.00
C ALA A 68 -8.55 -9.33 -6.02
N PHE A 69 -7.57 -9.17 -6.91
CA PHE A 69 -6.41 -10.07 -7.00
C PHE A 69 -5.57 -10.06 -5.71
N ALA A 70 -5.31 -8.88 -5.14
CA ALA A 70 -4.55 -8.72 -3.91
C ALA A 70 -5.34 -9.22 -2.68
N ALA A 71 -6.63 -8.92 -2.60
CA ALA A 71 -7.54 -9.40 -1.55
C ALA A 71 -7.58 -10.93 -1.49
N GLY A 72 -7.75 -11.59 -2.64
CA GLY A 72 -7.76 -13.05 -2.73
C GLY A 72 -6.44 -13.72 -2.32
N ARG A 73 -5.38 -12.93 -2.06
CA ARG A 73 -4.06 -13.41 -1.63
C ARG A 73 -3.62 -12.84 -0.28
N GLY A 74 -4.44 -12.04 0.39
CA GLY A 74 -4.02 -11.34 1.62
C GLY A 74 -2.98 -10.22 1.42
N LEU A 75 -2.80 -9.74 0.19
CA LEU A 75 -1.76 -8.78 -0.21
C LEU A 75 -2.29 -7.34 -0.39
N LEU A 76 -3.47 -7.03 0.16
CA LEU A 76 -4.02 -5.66 0.08
C LEU A 76 -3.09 -4.60 0.69
N HIS A 77 -2.32 -4.99 1.69
CA HIS A 77 -1.34 -4.12 2.33
C HIS A 77 -0.25 -3.62 1.37
N CYS A 78 -0.01 -4.30 0.25
CA CYS A 78 0.92 -3.82 -0.77
C CYS A 78 0.35 -2.62 -1.55
N LEU A 79 -0.98 -2.56 -1.74
CA LEU A 79 -1.63 -1.57 -2.59
C LEU A 79 -2.20 -0.40 -1.80
N LEU A 80 -2.64 -0.63 -0.57
CA LEU A 80 -3.27 0.40 0.26
C LEU A 80 -2.23 1.30 0.93
N PRO A 81 -2.43 2.62 0.95
CA PRO A 81 -1.59 3.50 1.74
C PRO A 81 -1.53 3.01 3.17
N ALA A 82 -0.34 3.02 3.76
CA ALA A 82 -0.23 2.84 5.20
C ALA A 82 -1.19 3.87 5.81
N PRO A 83 -2.02 3.49 6.79
CA PRO A 83 -2.80 4.49 7.49
C PRO A 83 -1.80 5.52 7.99
N VAL A 84 -1.87 6.74 7.43
CA VAL A 84 -1.22 7.87 8.07
C VAL A 84 -1.86 7.88 9.46
N ALA A 85 -1.08 7.49 10.47
CA ALA A 85 -1.51 7.64 11.84
C ALA A 85 -1.95 9.09 11.93
N SER A 86 -3.23 9.31 12.18
CA SER A 86 -3.85 10.62 12.25
C SER A 86 -3.01 11.45 13.18
N SER A 87 -2.13 12.28 12.62
CA SER A 87 -1.40 13.26 13.39
C SER A 87 -2.37 14.42 13.56
N ASP A 88 -3.42 14.15 14.34
CA ASP A 88 -4.10 15.17 15.12
C ASP A 88 -3.06 15.76 16.06
N ARG A 89 -2.34 16.76 15.56
CA ARG A 89 -1.94 17.93 16.31
C ARG A 89 -1.49 19.01 15.34
N GLU A 90 -2.30 20.05 15.30
CA GLU A 90 -1.87 21.40 14.98
C GLU A 90 -0.56 21.70 15.71
N ASP A 91 0.47 22.13 14.98
CA ASP A 91 1.30 23.25 15.42
C ASP A 91 1.99 23.86 14.21
N GLY A 92 1.97 25.19 14.13
CA GLY A 92 2.55 25.95 13.04
C GLY A 92 4.08 25.85 13.08
N GLY A 93 4.70 25.71 11.90
CA GLY A 93 6.16 25.66 11.84
C GLY A 93 6.66 25.56 10.40
N ASP A 94 6.93 26.72 9.83
CA ASP A 94 7.62 26.94 8.57
C ASP A 94 8.98 26.19 8.52
N GLY A 95 9.27 25.48 7.41
CA GLY A 95 10.54 24.77 7.21
C GLY A 95 10.59 23.83 5.99
N PRO A 96 11.47 24.09 4.98
CA PRO A 96 11.62 23.25 3.79
C PRO A 96 12.58 22.04 3.97
N PRO A 97 12.68 21.12 2.99
CA PRO A 97 12.77 19.68 3.23
C PRO A 97 14.19 19.09 3.20
N GLY A 98 14.45 18.16 4.10
CA GLY A 98 15.64 17.29 4.10
C GLY A 98 15.24 15.83 3.95
N GLY A 99 15.60 15.23 2.82
CA GLY A 99 15.29 13.85 2.47
C GLY A 99 16.04 12.82 3.32
N GLY A 100 15.47 11.61 3.33
CA GLY A 100 16.14 10.39 3.79
C GLY A 100 15.65 9.91 5.14
N ARG A 101 14.76 8.89 5.12
CA ARG A 101 14.63 7.80 6.13
C ARG A 101 13.36 6.98 5.84
N VAL A 102 13.39 6.12 4.82
CA VAL A 102 12.33 5.11 4.64
C VAL A 102 12.85 3.67 4.74
N ALA A 103 14.17 3.47 4.91
CA ALA A 103 14.78 2.14 4.91
C ALA A 103 14.78 1.38 6.26
N LYS A 104 14.35 1.99 7.38
CA LYS A 104 14.48 1.35 8.72
C LYS A 104 13.21 0.70 9.29
N ALA A 105 12.04 0.88 8.67
CA ALA A 105 10.78 0.39 9.25
C ALA A 105 10.44 -1.07 8.89
N VAL A 106 11.07 -1.66 7.87
CA VAL A 106 10.74 -3.02 7.39
C VAL A 106 11.44 -4.09 8.23
N GLN A 107 12.68 -3.87 8.65
CA GLN A 107 13.50 -4.86 9.37
C GLN A 107 12.89 -5.29 10.72
N GLY A 108 12.31 -4.36 11.49
CA GLY A 108 11.75 -4.65 12.81
C GLY A 108 10.46 -5.47 12.81
N ARG A 109 9.75 -5.54 11.65
CA ARG A 109 8.51 -6.32 11.53
C ARG A 109 8.79 -7.80 11.25
N GLU A 110 9.83 -8.12 10.50
CA GLU A 110 10.25 -9.50 10.23
C GLU A 110 10.79 -10.19 11.50
N GLU A 111 11.57 -9.48 12.33
CA GLU A 111 12.05 -10.03 13.60
C GLU A 111 10.91 -10.33 14.58
N ARG A 112 9.90 -9.46 14.65
CA ARG A 112 8.71 -9.68 15.50
C ARG A 112 7.86 -10.85 15.00
N MET A 113 7.76 -11.05 13.69
CA MET A 113 6.99 -12.14 13.11
C MET A 113 7.70 -13.48 13.25
N ARG A 114 9.04 -13.52 13.14
CA ARG A 114 9.83 -14.71 13.50
C ARG A 114 9.71 -15.05 14.97
N ALA A 115 9.82 -14.06 15.87
CA ALA A 115 9.67 -14.30 17.31
C ALA A 115 8.28 -14.86 17.68
N LEU A 116 7.22 -14.40 17.01
CA LEU A 116 5.86 -14.91 17.22
C LEU A 116 5.67 -16.34 16.70
N LEU A 117 6.23 -16.69 15.54
CA LEU A 117 6.14 -18.05 15.01
C LEU A 117 6.92 -19.05 15.87
N THR A 118 8.10 -18.68 16.38
CA THR A 118 8.86 -19.52 17.31
C THR A 118 8.15 -19.70 18.65
N ALA A 119 7.44 -18.69 19.15
CA ALA A 119 6.66 -18.81 20.39
C ALA A 119 5.48 -19.78 20.26
N ILE A 120 4.84 -19.83 19.09
CA ILE A 120 3.72 -20.75 18.81
C ILE A 120 4.20 -22.19 18.69
N GLU A 121 5.35 -22.44 18.06
CA GLU A 121 5.94 -23.78 17.96
C GLU A 121 6.43 -24.32 19.32
N ALA A 122 6.91 -23.45 20.21
CA ALA A 122 7.33 -23.82 21.55
C ALA A 122 6.15 -24.18 22.49
N ASP A 123 4.97 -23.55 22.29
CA ASP A 123 3.78 -23.77 23.12
C ASP A 123 3.00 -25.04 22.70
N GLY A 124 3.16 -25.48 21.45
CA GLY A 124 2.54 -26.70 20.91
C GLY A 124 3.06 -28.02 21.48
N SER A 125 4.12 -28.01 22.31
CA SER A 125 4.73 -29.21 22.91
C SER A 125 4.19 -29.55 24.32
N ARG A 126 3.13 -28.90 24.80
CA ARG A 126 2.42 -29.30 26.03
C ARG A 126 1.03 -29.86 25.71
N GLN A 127 0.99 -31.08 25.18
CA GLN A 127 -0.16 -31.95 25.41
C GLN A 127 0.04 -32.66 26.76
N PRO A 128 -0.85 -32.51 27.76
CA PRO A 128 -0.96 -33.49 28.81
C PRO A 128 -1.66 -34.75 28.26
N ALA A 129 -1.17 -35.90 28.72
CA ALA A 129 -1.63 -37.24 28.43
C ALA A 129 -3.05 -37.53 28.92
#